data_AF-A0A7Y5G4M2-F1
#
_entry.id   AF-A0A7Y5G4M2-F1
#
_cell.length_a   1.000
_cell.length_b   1.000
_cell.length_c   1.000
_cell.angle_alpha   90.00
_cell.angle_beta   90.00
_cell.angle_gamma   90.00
#
_symmetry.space_group_name_H-M   'P 1'
#
loop_
_entity.id
_entity.type
_entity.pdbx_description
1 polymer ?
#
loop_
_entity_poly.entity_id
_entity_poly.type
_entity_poly.pdbx_seq_one_letter_code
_entity_poly.pdbx_strand_id
1 'polypeptide(L)'
;MKKLLKIFVGILAVLVILIIGGVLYLTQGLPNVGDAPDLTVAATPEVIARGEYLANHVTVCIDCHSTRDFRYYSGPVTPGTEGKGGEEMTETIGTLRVPNITPA
;
A
#
# COMPACT_ATOMS: atom_id res chain seq x y z
N MET A 1 43.83 0.58 -30.71
CA MET A 1 42.69 1.50 -30.44
C MET A 1 41.32 0.86 -30.69
N LYS A 2 40.99 0.36 -31.90
CA LYS A 2 39.67 -0.23 -32.20
C LYS A 2 39.30 -1.47 -31.35
N LYS A 3 40.28 -2.31 -30.97
CA LYS A 3 40.04 -3.48 -30.10
C LYS A 3 39.68 -3.09 -28.66
N LEU A 4 40.41 -2.14 -28.08
CA LEU A 4 40.13 -1.60 -26.75
C LEU A 4 38.77 -0.91 -26.70
N LEU A 5 38.43 -0.13 -27.73
CA LEU A 5 37.10 0.50 -27.85
C LEU A 5 35.97 -0.54 -27.89
N LYS A 6 36.13 -1.62 -28.66
CA LYS A 6 35.14 -2.71 -28.71
C LYS A 6 34.96 -3.40 -27.35
N ILE A 7 36.06 -3.61 -26.62
CA ILE A 7 36.01 -4.19 -25.28
C ILE A 7 35.25 -3.27 -24.32
N PHE A 8 35.58 -1.97 -24.34
CA PHE A 8 34.91 -0.98 -23.48
C PHE A 8 33.41 -0.86 -23.78
N VAL A 9 33.03 -0.79 -25.06
CA VAL A 9 31.62 -0.79 -25.48
C VAL A 9 30.91 -2.08 -25.06
N GLY A 10 31.58 -3.24 -25.17
CA GLY A 10 31.06 -4.52 -24.70
C GLY A 10 30.78 -4.52 -23.19
N ILE A 11 31.73 -4.03 -22.38
CA ILE A 11 31.57 -3.93 -20.92
C ILE A 11 30.41 -2.99 -20.58
N LEU A 12 30.34 -1.83 -21.23
CA LEU A 12 29.26 -0.86 -21.00
C LEU A 12 27.89 -1.44 -21.38
N ALA A 13 27.79 -2.16 -22.51
CA ALA A 13 26.55 -2.81 -22.92
C ALA A 13 26.09 -3.87 -21.90
N VAL A 14 27.01 -4.70 -21.39
CA VAL A 14 26.70 -5.68 -20.34
C VAL A 14 26.24 -4.98 -19.06
N LEU A 15 26.92 -3.91 -18.65
CA LEU A 15 26.52 -3.14 -17.47
C LEU A 15 25.11 -2.56 -17.62
N VAL A 16 24.79 -2.00 -18.79
CA VAL A 16 23.44 -1.47 -19.07
C VAL A 16 22.40 -2.59 -19.03
N ILE A 17 22.68 -3.75 -19.62
CA ILE A 17 21.77 -4.91 -19.56
C ILE A 17 21.53 -5.36 -18.12
N LEU A 18 22.58 -5.42 -17.29
CA LEU A 18 22.46 -5.77 -15.88
C LEU A 18 21.64 -4.75 -15.10
N ILE A 19 21.82 -3.46 -15.37
CA ILE A 19 21.02 -2.40 -14.74
C ILE A 19 19.55 -2.52 -15.14
N ILE A 20 19.25 -2.70 -16.43
CA ILE A 20 17.88 -2.86 -16.91
C ILE A 20 17.24 -4.10 -16.30
N GLY A 21 17.95 -5.24 -16.30
CA GLY A 21 17.49 -6.48 -15.66
C GLY A 21 17.23 -6.30 -14.17
N GLY A 22 18.11 -5.59 -13.47
CA GLY A 22 17.95 -5.23 -12.07
C GLY A 22 16.71 -4.37 -11.83
N VAL A 23 16.51 -3.31 -12.62
CA VAL A 23 15.34 -2.43 -12.50
C VAL A 23 14.05 -3.21 -12.77
N LEU A 24 14.00 -4.04 -13.81
CA LEU A 24 12.83 -4.88 -14.10
C LEU A 24 12.56 -5.87 -12.98
N TYR A 25 13.59 -6.52 -12.44
CA TYR A 25 13.42 -7.42 -11.31
C TYR A 25 12.87 -6.71 -10.06
N LEU A 26 13.40 -5.53 -9.74
CA LEU A 26 12.95 -4.74 -8.59
C LEU A 26 11.53 -4.17 -8.77
N THR A 27 11.15 -3.79 -9.99
CA THR A 27 9.86 -3.11 -10.25
C THR A 27 8.72 -4.05 -10.63
N GLN A 28 9.03 -5.21 -11.23
CA GLN A 28 8.01 -6.16 -11.71
C GLN A 28 8.09 -7.53 -11.02
N GLY A 29 9.27 -7.92 -10.53
CA GLY A 29 9.46 -9.20 -9.84
C GLY A 29 9.24 -9.12 -8.32
N LEU A 30 9.29 -7.92 -7.74
CA LEU A 30 9.19 -7.69 -6.31
C LEU A 30 8.04 -6.73 -5.94
N PRO A 31 7.52 -6.80 -4.70
CA PRO A 31 7.83 -7.81 -3.69
C PRO A 31 7.14 -9.15 -3.98
N ASN A 32 7.88 -10.25 -3.98
CA ASN A 32 7.32 -11.59 -4.07
C ASN A 32 7.11 -12.13 -2.65
N VAL A 33 5.90 -11.89 -2.11
CA VAL A 33 5.53 -12.27 -0.74
C VAL A 33 4.83 -13.64 -0.66
N GLY A 34 4.72 -14.35 -1.77
CA GLY A 34 3.93 -15.58 -1.86
C GLY A 34 2.42 -15.33 -1.78
N ASP A 35 1.67 -16.43 -1.72
CA ASP A 35 0.21 -16.36 -1.62
C ASP A 35 -0.23 -16.05 -0.19
N ALA A 36 -1.29 -15.27 -0.07
CA ALA A 36 -1.91 -15.01 1.23
C ALA A 36 -2.48 -16.31 1.81
N PRO A 37 -2.31 -16.58 3.11
CA PRO A 37 -2.90 -17.77 3.72
C PRO A 37 -4.43 -17.62 3.79
N ASP A 38 -5.14 -18.70 3.47
CA ASP A 38 -6.59 -18.79 3.70
C ASP A 38 -6.85 -18.97 5.19
N LEU A 39 -7.26 -17.87 5.86
CA LEU A 39 -7.59 -17.87 7.28
C LEU A 39 -9.11 -17.96 7.46
N THR A 40 -9.57 -19.00 8.16
CA THR A 40 -10.96 -19.09 8.62
C THR A 40 -11.01 -18.74 10.10
N VAL A 41 -11.77 -17.70 10.46
CA VAL A 41 -11.94 -17.27 11.84
C VAL A 41 -13.42 -17.35 12.20
N ALA A 42 -13.73 -17.95 13.36
CA ALA A 42 -15.10 -17.98 13.87
C ALA A 42 -15.54 -16.59 14.33
N ALA A 43 -16.64 -16.08 13.79
CA ALA A 43 -17.25 -14.80 14.15
C ALA A 43 -18.04 -14.90 15.48
N THR A 44 -17.35 -15.29 16.55
CA THR A 44 -17.90 -15.29 17.90
C THR A 44 -18.08 -13.86 18.41
N PRO A 45 -19.00 -13.60 19.35
CA PRO A 45 -19.18 -12.27 19.95
C PRO A 45 -17.87 -11.68 20.50
N GLU A 46 -17.03 -12.50 21.12
CA GLU A 46 -15.75 -12.08 21.70
C GLU A 46 -14.76 -11.65 20.61
N VAL A 47 -14.71 -12.37 19.49
CA VAL A 47 -13.86 -12.02 18.34
C VAL A 47 -14.34 -10.73 17.68
N ILE A 48 -15.66 -10.56 17.53
CA ILE A 48 -16.24 -9.35 16.97
C ILE A 48 -15.92 -8.14 17.86
N ALA A 49 -16.13 -8.24 19.16
CA ALA A 49 -15.82 -7.17 20.11
C ALA A 49 -14.33 -6.82 20.11
N ARG A 50 -13.44 -7.82 20.00
CA ARG A 50 -12.00 -7.58 19.84
C ARG A 50 -11.69 -6.86 18.52
N GLY A 51 -12.32 -7.27 17.42
CA GLY A 51 -12.15 -6.63 16.11
C GLY A 51 -12.58 -5.17 16.14
N GLU A 52 -13.73 -4.87 16.75
CA GLU A 52 -14.23 -3.51 16.97
C GLU A 52 -13.23 -2.67 17.76
N TYR A 53 -12.69 -3.21 18.87
CA TYR A 53 -11.69 -2.51 19.67
C TYR A 53 -10.42 -2.19 18.87
N LEU A 54 -9.91 -3.16 18.10
CA LEU A 54 -8.70 -2.96 17.30
C LEU A 54 -8.92 -1.90 16.22
N ALA A 55 -10.01 -2.01 15.47
CA ALA A 55 -10.34 -1.12 14.35
C ALA A 55 -10.52 0.34 14.79
N ASN A 56 -11.05 0.59 15.99
CA ASN A 56 -11.33 1.92 16.49
C ASN A 56 -10.23 2.51 17.38
N HIS A 57 -9.38 1.69 18.01
CA HIS A 57 -8.48 2.20 19.06
C HIS A 57 -7.00 1.84 18.89
N VAL A 58 -6.68 0.64 18.38
CA VAL A 58 -5.27 0.19 18.33
C VAL A 58 -4.67 0.43 16.96
N THR A 59 -5.35 -0.04 15.91
CA THR A 59 -4.90 0.12 14.53
C THR A 59 -5.54 1.34 13.86
N VAL A 60 -6.63 1.83 14.44
CA VAL A 60 -7.30 3.08 14.06
C VAL A 60 -7.71 3.08 12.58
N CYS A 61 -8.17 1.93 12.09
CA CYS A 61 -8.62 1.75 10.71
C CYS A 61 -9.74 2.75 10.38
N ILE A 62 -10.66 2.97 11.31
CA ILE A 62 -11.86 3.77 11.07
C ILE A 62 -11.52 5.27 10.91
N ASP A 63 -10.46 5.78 11.51
CA ASP A 63 -10.09 7.21 11.33
C ASP A 63 -9.57 7.49 9.92
N CYS A 64 -8.86 6.53 9.31
CA CYS A 64 -8.37 6.69 7.94
C CYS A 64 -9.45 6.34 6.92
N HIS A 65 -10.19 5.26 7.13
CA HIS A 65 -11.12 4.69 6.15
C HIS A 65 -12.54 5.24 6.25
N SER A 66 -12.71 6.46 6.75
CA SER A 66 -14.02 7.12 6.87
C SER A 66 -13.95 8.58 6.42
N THR A 67 -15.10 9.24 6.27
CA THR A 67 -15.10 10.68 5.99
C THR A 67 -14.74 11.45 7.25
N ARG A 68 -13.72 12.31 7.17
CA ARG A 68 -13.29 13.17 8.28
C ARG A 68 -13.89 14.57 8.13
N ASP A 69 -14.32 15.15 9.23
CA ASP A 69 -14.90 16.50 9.26
C ASP A 69 -13.90 17.54 9.75
N PHE A 70 -13.12 18.09 8.82
CA PHE A 70 -12.09 19.10 9.11
C PHE A 70 -12.62 20.50 9.43
N ARG A 71 -13.95 20.68 9.55
CA ARG A 71 -14.50 21.89 10.20
C ARG A 71 -14.11 21.93 11.68
N TYR A 72 -13.82 20.78 12.28
CA TYR A 72 -13.33 20.65 13.64
C TYR A 72 -11.83 20.35 13.66
N TYR A 73 -11.15 20.85 14.68
CA TYR A 73 -9.69 20.73 14.83
C TYR A 73 -9.18 19.28 14.78
N SER A 74 -9.89 18.35 15.42
CA SER A 74 -9.49 16.95 15.46
C SER A 74 -9.88 16.16 14.20
N GLY A 75 -10.62 16.75 13.26
CA GLY A 75 -11.15 16.06 12.09
C GLY A 75 -11.92 14.78 12.45
N PRO A 76 -12.93 14.82 13.34
CA PRO A 76 -13.63 13.61 13.76
C PRO A 76 -14.26 12.87 12.58
N VAL A 77 -14.45 11.56 12.74
CA VAL A 77 -15.20 10.76 11.77
C VAL A 77 -16.64 11.25 11.69
N THR A 78 -17.12 11.43 10.47
CA THR A 78 -18.52 11.75 10.19
C THR A 78 -19.36 10.49 10.47
N PRO A 79 -20.35 10.53 11.36
CA PRO A 79 -21.16 9.37 11.68
C PRO A 79 -21.83 8.74 10.45
N GLY A 80 -21.85 7.41 10.39
CA GLY A 80 -22.43 6.66 9.27
C GLY A 80 -21.51 6.57 8.04
N THR A 81 -20.25 6.96 8.19
CA THR A 81 -19.24 6.85 7.14
C THR A 81 -18.12 5.87 7.47
N GLU A 82 -18.28 5.11 8.55
CA GLU A 82 -17.29 4.20 9.10
C GLU A 82 -16.88 3.16 8.04
N GLY A 83 -15.60 3.17 7.65
CA GLY A 83 -15.03 2.19 6.75
C GLY A 83 -15.37 2.36 5.27
N LYS A 84 -16.21 3.32 4.87
CA LYS A 84 -16.65 3.49 3.46
C LYS A 84 -15.55 3.95 2.50
N GLY A 85 -14.37 4.29 3.01
CA GLY A 85 -13.31 4.99 2.30
C GLY A 85 -13.16 6.43 2.79
N GLY A 86 -11.92 6.91 2.71
CA GLY A 86 -11.51 8.19 3.27
C GLY A 86 -11.12 9.20 2.21
N GLU A 87 -10.25 10.12 2.61
CA GLU A 87 -9.83 11.23 1.75
C GLU A 87 -8.82 10.83 0.68
N GLU A 88 -8.74 11.67 -0.34
CA GLU A 88 -7.62 11.71 -1.28
C GLU A 88 -6.46 12.46 -0.66
N MET A 89 -5.38 11.75 -0.36
CA MET A 89 -4.13 12.36 0.08
C MET A 89 -3.31 12.69 -1.17
N THR A 90 -3.35 13.95 -1.59
CA THR A 90 -2.58 14.43 -2.75
C THR A 90 -1.21 14.89 -2.28
N GLU A 91 -0.19 14.10 -2.58
CA GLU A 91 1.21 14.39 -2.25
C GLU A 91 1.97 14.77 -3.53
N THR A 92 3.15 15.39 -3.38
CA THR A 92 3.98 15.82 -4.52
C THR A 92 4.38 14.65 -5.44
N ILE A 93 4.37 13.43 -4.91
CA ILE A 93 4.74 12.19 -5.62
C ILE A 93 3.54 11.39 -6.14
N GLY A 94 2.30 11.84 -5.90
CA GLY A 94 1.08 11.17 -6.39
C GLY A 94 -0.13 11.33 -5.48
N THR A 95 -1.28 10.85 -5.94
CA THR A 95 -2.54 10.84 -5.17
C THR A 95 -2.78 9.45 -4.58
N LEU A 96 -2.86 9.36 -3.26
CA LEU A 96 -3.29 8.18 -2.54
C LEU A 96 -4.78 8.29 -2.22
N ARG A 97 -5.56 7.24 -2.52
CA ARG A 97 -7.00 7.16 -2.20
C ARG A 97 -7.16 6.15 -1.07
N VAL A 98 -7.75 6.55 0.06
CA VAL A 98 -8.04 5.59 1.13
C VAL A 98 -9.23 4.71 0.72
N PRO A 99 -9.05 3.38 0.59
CA PRO A 99 -10.07 2.51 0.00
C PRO A 99 -11.24 2.22 0.95
N ASN A 100 -12.35 1.75 0.39
CA ASN A 100 -13.46 1.18 1.17
C ASN A 100 -13.04 -0.17 1.78
N ILE A 101 -13.33 -0.38 3.08
CA ILE A 101 -13.07 -1.61 3.83
C ILE A 101 -14.35 -2.28 4.34
N THR A 102 -15.53 -1.75 4.01
CA THR A 102 -16.80 -2.43 4.24
C THR A 102 -17.18 -3.31 3.04
N PRO A 103 -18.03 -4.33 3.25
CA PRO A 103 -18.59 -5.10 2.14
C PRO A 103 -19.34 -4.18 1.16
N ALA A 104 -19.14 -4.41 -0.14
CA ALA A 104 -19.85 -3.74 -1.23
C ALA A 104 -21.26 -4.31 -1.44
#